data_AF-A0AAV6PA33-F1
#
_entry.id   AF-A0AAV6PA33-F1
#
_cell.length_a   1.000
_cell.length_b   1.000
_cell.length_c   1.000
_cell.angle_alpha   90.00
_cell.angle_beta   90.00
_cell.angle_gamma   90.00
#
_symmetry.space_group_name_H-M   'P 1'
#
loop_
_entity.id
_entity.type
_entity.pdbx_description
1 polymer ?
#
loop_
_entity_poly.entity_id
_entity_poly.type
_entity_poly.pdbx_seq_one_letter_code
_entity_poly.pdbx_strand_id
1 'polypeptide(L)'
;MACRYTGENKYEVTMTNAMGKRRLLDGFKIGTTTVLANKLDNDELVVSFLGLPAYITDKEILDKLYEWGVSAVSPIKRRMWPGTNIADWTRYLK
;
A
#
# COMPACT_ATOMS: atom_id res chain seq x y z
N MET A 1 8.92 10.86 -8.58
CA MET A 1 8.46 11.86 -7.59
C MET A 1 7.39 12.70 -8.24
N ALA A 2 6.36 13.08 -7.50
CA ALA A 2 5.28 13.94 -7.98
C ALA A 2 5.01 15.03 -6.94
N CYS A 3 4.62 16.21 -7.39
CA CYS A 3 4.19 17.31 -6.52
C CYS A 3 2.95 17.95 -7.14
N ARG A 4 1.89 18.08 -6.35
CA ARG A 4 0.61 18.65 -6.78
C ARG A 4 0.21 19.77 -5.83
N TYR A 5 -0.16 20.92 -6.39
CA TYR A 5 -0.75 22.02 -5.62
C TYR A 5 -2.21 21.71 -5.29
N THR A 6 -2.60 21.82 -4.01
CA THR A 6 -3.94 21.49 -3.53
C THR A 6 -4.73 22.71 -3.02
N GLY A 7 -4.11 23.90 -3.01
CA GLY A 7 -4.73 25.16 -2.53
C GLY A 7 -4.13 25.64 -1.21
N GLU A 8 -4.34 26.92 -0.84
CA GLU A 8 -3.93 27.49 0.45
C GLU A 8 -2.46 27.22 0.86
N ASN A 9 -1.50 27.34 -0.07
CA ASN A 9 -0.09 26.99 0.16
C ASN A 9 0.15 25.53 0.61
N LYS A 10 -0.79 24.61 0.32
CA LYS A 10 -0.66 23.17 0.55
C LYS A 10 -0.24 22.45 -0.73
N TYR A 11 0.63 21.47 -0.53
CA TYR A 11 1.17 20.63 -1.59
C TYR A 11 1.05 19.18 -1.18
N GLU A 12 0.67 18.33 -2.13
CA GLU A 12 0.74 16.88 -2.02
C GLU A 12 2.01 16.41 -2.72
N VAL A 13 2.87 15.69 -2.01
CA VAL A 13 4.20 15.29 -2.52
C VAL A 13 4.37 13.78 -2.40
N THR A 14 4.57 13.11 -3.53
CA THR A 14 4.91 11.68 -3.58
C THR A 14 6.43 11.52 -3.59
N MET A 15 6.96 11.03 -2.47
CA MET A 15 8.39 10.77 -2.29
C MET A 15 8.69 9.27 -2.27
N THR A 16 9.83 8.87 -2.83
CA THR A 16 10.32 7.48 -2.80
C THR A 16 11.13 7.16 -1.54
N ASN A 17 11.72 8.18 -0.89
CA ASN A 17 12.57 8.00 0.28
C ASN A 17 11.75 8.08 1.59
N ALA A 18 11.65 6.95 2.29
CA ALA A 18 10.92 6.84 3.57
C ALA A 18 11.54 7.68 4.71
N MET A 19 12.86 7.82 4.76
CA MET A 19 13.54 8.69 5.75
C MET A 19 13.23 10.16 5.50
N GLY A 20 13.22 10.57 4.22
CA GLY A 20 12.83 11.93 3.82
C GLY A 20 11.40 12.28 4.25
N LYS A 21 10.46 11.33 4.05
CA LYS A 21 9.07 11.45 4.52
C LYS A 21 8.97 11.72 6.03
N ARG A 22 9.71 10.96 6.84
CA ARG A 22 9.69 11.13 8.31
C ARG A 22 10.23 12.49 8.75
N ARG A 23 11.36 12.94 8.18
CA ARG A 23 11.97 14.22 8.54
C ARG A 23 11.10 15.43 8.17
N LEU A 24 10.21 15.32 7.19
CA LEU A 24 9.26 16.39 6.87
C LEU A 24 8.19 16.58 7.95
N LEU A 25 7.90 15.57 8.78
CA LEU A 25 6.99 15.71 9.93
C LEU A 25 7.58 16.60 11.01
N ASP A 26 8.91 16.62 11.14
CA ASP A 26 9.62 17.49 12.09
C ASP A 26 9.65 18.97 11.64
N GLY A 27 9.21 19.23 10.40
CA GLY A 27 9.28 20.53 9.77
C GLY A 27 10.65 20.81 9.13
N PHE A 28 10.63 21.55 8.02
CA PHE A 28 11.83 21.94 7.27
C PHE A 28 11.75 23.42 6.90
N LYS A 29 12.85 24.15 7.10
CA LYS A 29 12.91 25.60 6.82
C LYS A 29 13.61 25.86 5.49
N ILE A 30 12.94 26.61 4.61
CA ILE A 30 13.47 27.09 3.34
C ILE A 30 13.50 28.62 3.39
N GLY A 31 14.69 29.20 3.55
CA GLY A 31 14.84 30.65 3.75
C GLY A 31 14.11 31.11 5.02
N THR A 32 13.10 31.95 4.88
CA THR A 32 12.24 32.43 5.97
C THR A 32 10.97 31.59 6.16
N THR A 33 10.65 30.69 5.23
CA THR A 33 9.42 29.89 5.24
C THR A 33 9.64 28.55 5.92
N THR A 34 8.73 28.17 6.82
CA THR A 34 8.73 26.84 7.43
C THR A 34 7.67 25.98 6.74
N VAL A 35 8.09 24.83 6.22
CA VAL A 35 7.23 23.83 5.60
C VAL A 35 7.04 22.69 6.59
N LEU A 36 5.79 22.32 6.86
CA LEU A 36 5.43 21.26 7.79
C LEU A 36 4.56 20.24 7.07
N ALA A 37 4.93 18.95 7.15
CA ALA A 37 4.05 17.89 6.68
C ALA A 37 2.98 17.61 7.75
N ASN A 38 1.72 17.83 7.39
CA ASN A 38 0.59 17.60 8.31
C ASN A 38 0.07 16.16 8.28
N LYS A 39 0.23 15.45 7.16
CA LYS A 39 -0.33 14.12 6.96
C LYS A 39 0.59 13.28 6.08
N LEU A 40 0.87 12.06 6.53
CA LEU A 40 1.54 11.04 5.73
C LEU A 40 0.49 10.01 5.36
N ASP A 41 0.07 9.98 4.10
CA ASP A 41 -0.79 8.92 3.60
C ASP A 41 0.08 7.78 3.03
N ASN A 42 -0.27 6.54 3.42
CA ASN A 42 0.34 5.35 2.84
C ASN A 42 -0.26 5.10 1.46
N ASP A 43 0.59 4.69 0.53
CA ASP A 43 0.18 4.28 -0.83
C ASP A 43 -0.31 2.82 -0.83
N GLU A 44 -1.02 2.43 0.22
CA GLU A 44 -1.55 1.08 0.40
C GLU A 44 -2.94 1.00 -0.21
N LEU A 45 -3.10 0.14 -1.22
CA LEU A 45 -4.38 -0.14 -1.84
C LEU A 45 -4.82 -1.57 -1.51
N VAL A 46 -6.04 -1.71 -0.99
CA VAL A 46 -6.66 -3.02 -0.81
C VAL A 46 -7.30 -3.43 -2.13
N VAL A 47 -6.83 -4.53 -2.71
CA VAL A 47 -7.40 -5.13 -3.92
C VAL A 47 -7.95 -6.53 -3.61
N SER A 48 -8.98 -6.93 -4.36
CA SER A 48 -9.56 -8.28 -4.27
C SER A 48 -9.44 -8.98 -5.61
N PHE A 49 -8.89 -10.19 -5.61
CA PHE A 49 -8.82 -11.05 -6.78
C PHE A 49 -9.97 -12.04 -6.74
N LEU A 50 -10.83 -12.03 -7.76
CA LEU A 50 -11.95 -12.95 -7.90
C LEU A 50 -11.62 -13.99 -8.99
N GLY A 51 -12.07 -15.23 -8.80
CA GLY A 51 -11.93 -16.29 -9.81
C GLY A 51 -10.51 -16.84 -9.99
N LEU A 52 -9.61 -16.65 -9.02
CA LEU A 52 -8.30 -17.29 -9.05
C LEU A 52 -8.45 -18.82 -8.89
N PRO A 53 -7.87 -19.64 -9.78
CA PRO A 53 -7.90 -21.09 -9.61
C PRO A 53 -7.28 -21.54 -8.28
N ALA A 54 -7.80 -22.63 -7.71
CA ALA A 54 -7.38 -23.14 -6.41
C ALA A 54 -5.91 -23.59 -6.34
N TYR A 55 -5.34 -24.03 -7.46
CA TYR A 55 -3.96 -24.51 -7.54
C TYR A 55 -2.91 -23.39 -7.56
N ILE A 56 -3.33 -22.12 -7.71
CA ILE A 56 -2.41 -20.99 -7.68
C ILE A 56 -1.97 -20.72 -6.24
N THR A 57 -0.67 -20.81 -6.00
CA THR A 57 -0.05 -20.60 -4.69
C THR A 57 0.07 -19.11 -4.34
N ASP A 58 0.23 -18.79 -3.06
CA ASP A 58 0.48 -17.41 -2.64
C ASP A 58 1.78 -16.86 -3.22
N LYS A 59 2.78 -17.72 -3.42
CA LYS A 59 4.03 -17.35 -4.07
C LYS A 59 3.79 -16.85 -5.50
N GLU A 60 3.03 -17.58 -6.31
CA GLU A 60 2.72 -17.17 -7.70
C GLU A 60 1.96 -15.84 -7.74
N ILE A 61 1.07 -15.59 -6.78
CA ILE A 61 0.36 -14.30 -6.67
C ILE A 61 1.35 -13.19 -6.33
N LEU A 62 2.22 -13.39 -5.34
CA LEU A 62 3.21 -12.40 -4.91
C LEU A 62 4.25 -12.11 -5.99
N ASP A 63 4.72 -13.13 -6.70
CA ASP A 63 5.67 -12.99 -7.82
C ASP A 63 5.02 -12.15 -8.95
N LYS A 64 3.74 -12.40 -9.26
CA LYS A 64 2.99 -11.58 -10.24
C LYS A 64 2.78 -10.14 -9.80
N LEU A 65 2.47 -9.90 -8.52
CA LEU A 65 2.38 -8.55 -7.97
C LEU A 65 3.72 -7.82 -8.11
N TYR A 66 4.82 -8.49 -7.79
CA TYR A 66 6.16 -7.94 -7.89
C TYR A 66 6.53 -7.60 -9.34
N GLU A 67 6.17 -8.45 -10.31
CA GLU A 67 6.32 -8.17 -11.74
C GLU A 67 5.56 -6.90 -12.18
N TRP A 68 4.40 -6.61 -11.57
CA TRP A 68 3.63 -5.38 -11.80
C TRP A 68 4.17 -4.16 -11.05
N GLY A 69 5.28 -4.31 -10.32
CA GLY A 69 5.90 -3.23 -9.57
C GLY A 69 5.21 -2.91 -8.24
N VAL A 70 4.33 -3.78 -7.76
CA VAL A 70 3.67 -3.64 -6.44
C VAL A 70 4.07 -4.78 -5.51
N SER A 71 4.02 -4.53 -4.21
CA SER A 71 4.32 -5.54 -3.19
C SER A 71 3.21 -5.64 -2.17
N ALA A 72 2.98 -6.85 -1.65
CA ALA A 72 2.00 -7.06 -0.61
C ALA A 72 2.53 -6.54 0.74
N VAL A 73 1.77 -5.65 1.38
CA VAL A 73 2.09 -5.13 2.72
C VAL A 73 1.63 -6.04 3.86
N SER A 74 0.83 -7.07 3.54
CA SER A 74 0.35 -8.06 4.51
C SER A 74 0.12 -9.42 3.83
N PRO A 75 0.01 -10.53 4.61
CA PRO A 75 -0.35 -11.83 4.05
C PRO A 75 -1.71 -11.79 3.34
N ILE A 76 -1.85 -12.63 2.29
CA ILE A 76 -3.09 -12.71 1.51
C ILE A 76 -4.23 -13.21 2.40
N LYS A 77 -5.23 -12.36 2.62
CA LYS A 77 -6.46 -12.71 3.33
C LYS A 77 -7.40 -13.44 2.38
N ARG A 78 -7.97 -14.55 2.84
CA ARG A 78 -8.96 -15.34 2.10
C ARG A 78 -10.31 -15.21 2.76
N ARG A 79 -11.37 -15.19 1.95
CA ARG A 79 -12.73 -15.27 2.47
C ARG A 79 -12.98 -16.69 2.95
N MET A 80 -13.64 -16.81 4.10
CA MET A 80 -13.91 -18.07 4.79
C MET A 80 -15.40 -18.35 4.75
N TRP A 81 -15.77 -19.63 4.60
CA TRP A 81 -17.14 -20.06 4.85
C TRP A 81 -17.48 -19.83 6.33
N PRO A 82 -18.61 -19.17 6.65
CA PRO A 82 -18.99 -18.89 8.03
C PRO A 82 -18.99 -20.16 8.90
N GLY A 83 -18.35 -20.12 10.06
CA GLY A 83 -18.27 -21.25 10.98
C GLY A 83 -17.31 -22.36 10.57
N THR A 84 -16.48 -22.16 9.52
CA THR A 84 -15.49 -23.15 9.10
C THR A 84 -14.10 -22.54 8.92
N ASN A 85 -13.08 -23.38 8.94
CA ASN A 85 -11.73 -23.03 8.50
C ASN A 85 -11.51 -23.35 7.01
N ILE A 86 -12.54 -23.21 6.17
CA ILE A 86 -12.48 -23.50 4.72
C ILE A 86 -12.63 -22.19 3.96
N ALA A 87 -11.69 -21.89 3.06
CA ALA A 87 -11.79 -20.72 2.19
C ALA A 87 -12.92 -20.88 1.15
N ASP A 88 -13.62 -19.80 0.80
CA ASP A 88 -14.59 -19.83 -0.29
C ASP A 88 -13.84 -20.09 -1.61
N TRP A 89 -14.28 -21.11 -2.35
CA TRP A 89 -13.65 -21.59 -3.60
C TRP A 89 -12.30 -22.34 -3.48
N THR A 90 -12.40 -23.54 -2.89
CA THR A 90 -11.54 -24.72 -3.19
C THR A 90 -10.07 -24.68 -2.76
N ARG A 91 -9.68 -23.88 -1.76
CA ARG A 91 -8.35 -23.99 -1.13
C ARG A 91 -8.46 -24.56 0.28
N TYR A 92 -7.87 -25.75 0.50
CA TYR A 92 -7.59 -26.23 1.85
C TYR A 92 -6.58 -25.28 2.49
N LEU A 93 -6.91 -24.70 3.65
CA LEU A 93 -5.91 -24.05 4.48
C LEU A 93 -4.96 -25.12 5.00
N LYS A 94 -3.67 -24.98 4.69
CA LYS A 94 -2.61 -25.69 5.42
C LYS A 94 -2.21 -24.85 6.62
#